data_AF-A0A915A6I8-F1
#
_entry.id   AF-A0A915A6I8-F1
#
_cell.length_a   1.000
_cell.length_b   1.000
_cell.length_c   1.000
_cell.angle_alpha   90.00
_cell.angle_beta   90.00
_cell.angle_gamma   90.00
#
_symmetry.space_group_name_H-M   'P 1'
#
loop_
_entity.id
_entity.type
_entity.pdbx_description
1 polymer ?
#
loop_
_entity_poly.entity_id
_entity_poly.type
_entity_poly.pdbx_seq_one_letter_code
_entity_poly.pdbx_strand_id
1 'polypeptide(L)'
;MDSMDLNSELLGECPEIANSKLENDKLKYRICILKQVCNVFTVMAETLKKNGSVLMPMCPTGVLYDLLEVITVQLDQQGVAMDTPVYFISPVAESSIAFSNICPEWLSDKKQNMAYFPEEPFTHAYVFESLHGALCHQLKSPCILFTGHPSLRFGEAVRFLELWGNNPRNAVIITDPDYPLKDVYGPYQNLAIRAFFYPIDTRLDYSQLNPSIMPDL
;
A
#
# COMPACT_ATOMS: atom_id res chain seq x y z
N MET A 1 32.47 -11.60 30.16
CA MET A 1 33.35 -12.38 29.27
C MET A 1 32.55 -12.54 28.01
N ASP A 2 32.66 -11.53 27.17
CA ASP A 2 31.79 -11.28 26.04
C ASP A 2 31.92 -12.40 25.02
N SER A 3 30.80 -13.00 24.65
CA SER A 3 30.72 -13.82 23.45
C SER A 3 30.84 -12.87 22.26
N MET A 4 32.07 -12.52 21.92
CA MET A 4 32.40 -11.81 20.68
C MET A 4 31.82 -12.61 19.50
N ASP A 5 31.08 -11.90 18.65
CA ASP A 5 30.45 -12.42 17.44
C ASP A 5 31.51 -13.02 16.48
N LEU A 6 31.81 -14.30 16.64
CA LEU A 6 32.73 -15.04 15.77
C LEU A 6 32.37 -14.94 14.27
N ASN A 7 31.10 -14.62 13.98
CA ASN A 7 30.59 -14.44 12.62
C ASN A 7 30.95 -13.08 11.99
N SER A 8 31.17 -12.01 12.76
CA SER A 8 31.48 -10.69 12.21
C SER A 8 32.95 -10.58 11.81
N GLU A 9 33.86 -11.16 12.59
CA GLU A 9 35.30 -11.24 12.25
C GLU A 9 35.55 -12.11 11.00
N LEU A 10 34.89 -13.26 10.86
CA LEU A 10 35.01 -14.14 9.68
C LEU A 10 34.50 -13.48 8.38
N LEU A 11 33.51 -12.60 8.46
CA LEU A 11 33.00 -11.87 7.29
C LEU A 11 33.95 -10.73 6.85
N GLY A 12 34.78 -10.22 7.76
CA GLY A 12 35.82 -9.25 7.46
C GLY A 12 37.01 -9.84 6.67
N GLU A 13 37.26 -11.14 6.78
CA GLU A 13 38.38 -11.82 6.10
C GLU A 13 38.09 -12.19 4.64
N CYS A 14 36.82 -12.21 4.21
CA CYS A 14 36.40 -12.63 2.86
C CYS A 14 35.33 -11.69 2.27
N PRO A 15 35.71 -10.65 1.50
CA PRO A 15 34.79 -9.64 0.98
C PRO A 15 33.73 -10.20 0.02
N GLU A 16 34.01 -11.32 -0.66
CA GLU A 16 33.03 -12.01 -1.53
C GLU A 16 31.83 -12.54 -0.73
N ILE A 17 32.08 -13.13 0.45
CA ILE A 17 31.03 -13.70 1.30
C ILE A 17 30.20 -12.58 1.93
N ALA A 18 30.83 -11.46 2.32
CA ALA A 18 30.13 -10.29 2.81
C ALA A 18 29.19 -9.68 1.76
N ASN A 19 29.64 -9.57 0.51
CA ASN A 19 28.81 -9.09 -0.61
C ASN A 19 27.64 -10.04 -0.89
N SER A 20 27.86 -11.35 -0.91
CA SER A 20 26.78 -12.33 -1.10
C SER A 20 25.77 -12.30 0.05
N LYS A 21 26.20 -12.08 1.30
CA LYS A 21 25.30 -11.95 2.45
C LYS A 21 24.41 -10.71 2.32
N LEU A 22 25.01 -9.56 1.98
CA LEU A 22 24.30 -8.31 1.73
C LEU A 22 23.26 -8.45 0.61
N GLU A 23 23.63 -9.10 -0.49
CA GLU A 23 22.71 -9.33 -1.62
C GLU A 23 21.54 -10.23 -1.23
N ASN A 24 21.79 -11.28 -0.44
CA ASN A 24 20.74 -12.13 0.11
C ASN A 24 19.80 -11.36 1.05
N ASP A 25 20.33 -10.46 1.89
CA ASP A 25 19.50 -9.68 2.81
C ASP A 25 18.64 -8.66 2.07
N LYS A 26 19.19 -8.01 1.03
CA LYS A 26 18.40 -7.20 0.08
C LYS A 26 17.29 -8.01 -0.59
N LEU A 27 17.58 -9.24 -1.02
CA LEU A 27 16.60 -10.11 -1.67
C LEU A 27 15.49 -10.51 -0.68
N LYS A 28 15.84 -10.88 0.56
CA LYS A 28 14.87 -11.20 1.62
C LYS A 28 13.93 -10.02 1.89
N TYR A 29 14.48 -8.80 1.96
CA TYR A 29 13.68 -7.59 2.16
C TYR A 29 12.67 -7.39 1.02
N ARG A 30 13.11 -7.50 -0.23
CA ARG A 30 12.23 -7.39 -1.41
C ARG A 30 11.13 -8.46 -1.41
N ILE A 31 11.47 -9.70 -1.07
CA ILE A 31 10.50 -10.80 -0.96
C ILE A 31 9.50 -10.52 0.15
N CYS A 32 9.93 -9.94 1.28
CA CYS A 32 9.05 -9.56 2.38
C CYS A 32 8.00 -8.54 1.91
N ILE A 33 8.42 -7.44 1.27
CA ILE A 33 7.50 -6.43 0.73
C ILE A 33 6.52 -7.05 -0.26
N LEU A 34 7.02 -7.83 -1.23
CA LEU A 34 6.18 -8.48 -2.22
C LEU A 34 5.14 -9.40 -1.57
N LYS A 35 5.50 -10.12 -0.51
CA LYS A 35 4.57 -10.94 0.25
C LYS A 35 3.45 -10.11 0.89
N GLN A 36 3.78 -8.94 1.46
CA GLN A 36 2.77 -8.05 2.02
C GLN A 36 1.80 -7.55 0.95
N VAL A 37 2.33 -7.12 -0.20
CA VAL A 37 1.52 -6.70 -1.36
C VAL A 37 0.61 -7.83 -1.84
N CYS A 38 1.11 -9.06 -1.98
CA CYS A 38 0.29 -10.22 -2.35
C CYS A 38 -0.81 -10.52 -1.32
N ASN A 39 -0.52 -10.37 -0.02
CA ASN A 39 -1.52 -10.56 1.02
C ASN A 39 -2.63 -9.50 0.94
N VAL A 40 -2.29 -8.23 0.66
CA VAL A 40 -3.26 -7.15 0.43
C VAL A 40 -4.23 -7.54 -0.69
N PHE A 41 -3.71 -7.93 -1.86
CA PHE A 41 -4.56 -8.29 -3.01
C PHE A 41 -5.37 -9.57 -2.78
N THR A 42 -4.83 -10.53 -2.03
CA THR A 42 -5.56 -11.75 -1.64
C THR A 42 -6.78 -11.39 -0.77
N VAL A 43 -6.58 -10.58 0.26
CA VAL A 43 -7.67 -10.13 1.14
C VAL A 43 -8.67 -9.26 0.38
N MET A 44 -8.21 -8.41 -0.54
CA MET A 44 -9.09 -7.64 -1.42
C MET A 44 -9.99 -8.57 -2.24
N ALA A 45 -9.39 -9.52 -2.96
CA ALA A 45 -10.12 -10.44 -3.81
C ALA A 45 -11.12 -11.30 -3.03
N GLU A 46 -10.73 -11.82 -1.86
CA GLU A 46 -11.64 -12.56 -0.99
C GLU A 46 -12.83 -11.72 -0.50
N THR A 47 -12.58 -10.45 -0.19
CA THR A 47 -13.61 -9.52 0.28
C THR A 47 -14.61 -9.21 -0.83
N LEU A 48 -14.13 -8.96 -2.04
CA LEU A 48 -14.96 -8.70 -3.21
C LEU A 48 -15.77 -9.93 -3.61
N LYS A 49 -15.18 -11.13 -3.58
CA LYS A 49 -15.89 -12.40 -3.82
C LYS A 49 -17.01 -12.66 -2.82
N LYS A 50 -16.90 -12.11 -1.60
CA LYS A 50 -17.96 -12.15 -0.56
C LYS A 50 -19.01 -11.03 -0.74
N ASN A 51 -18.95 -10.28 -1.84
CA ASN A 51 -19.79 -9.11 -2.12
C ASN A 51 -19.69 -8.05 -0.99
N GLY A 52 -18.49 -7.90 -0.43
CA GLY A 52 -18.12 -6.84 0.51
C GLY A 52 -17.18 -5.83 -0.15
N SER A 53 -17.09 -4.65 0.44
CA SER A 53 -16.22 -3.56 -0.01
C SER A 53 -14.94 -3.48 0.82
N VAL A 54 -13.87 -3.01 0.19
CA VAL A 54 -12.55 -2.84 0.82
C VAL A 54 -12.29 -1.36 1.06
N LEU A 55 -11.96 -1.01 2.30
CA LEU A 55 -11.51 0.31 2.70
C LEU A 55 -9.99 0.30 2.92
N MET A 56 -9.28 1.20 2.25
CA MET A 56 -7.84 1.36 2.34
C MET A 56 -7.50 2.79 2.77
N PRO A 57 -7.30 3.03 4.08
CA PRO A 57 -6.84 4.32 4.58
C PRO A 57 -5.33 4.46 4.32
N MET A 58 -4.94 5.28 3.35
CA MET A 58 -3.55 5.45 2.92
C MET A 58 -3.23 6.92 2.67
N CYS A 59 -1.95 7.27 2.69
CA CYS A 59 -1.52 8.58 2.24
C CYS A 59 -1.85 8.75 0.74
N PRO A 60 -2.26 9.95 0.29
CA PRO A 60 -2.69 10.19 -1.09
C PRO A 60 -1.54 10.12 -2.12
N THR A 61 -0.32 9.91 -1.68
CA THR A 61 0.91 9.85 -2.48
C THR A 61 1.76 8.64 -2.08
N GLY A 62 2.75 8.30 -2.92
CA GLY A 62 3.70 7.21 -2.64
C GLY A 62 3.15 5.85 -3.02
N VAL A 63 3.14 4.90 -2.06
CA VAL A 63 2.75 3.49 -2.26
C VAL A 63 1.36 3.32 -2.88
N LEU A 64 0.46 4.29 -2.70
CA LEU A 64 -0.84 4.32 -3.37
C LEU A 64 -0.71 4.15 -4.89
N TYR A 65 0.23 4.85 -5.53
CA TYR A 65 0.42 4.79 -6.97
C TYR A 65 0.88 3.43 -7.45
N ASP A 66 1.78 2.79 -6.70
CA ASP A 66 2.24 1.44 -7.03
C ASP A 66 1.08 0.43 -6.93
N LEU A 67 0.22 0.58 -5.92
CA LEU A 67 -0.97 -0.26 -5.75
C LEU A 67 -2.02 0.00 -6.85
N LEU A 68 -2.29 1.25 -7.19
CA LEU A 68 -3.22 1.62 -8.26
C LEU A 68 -2.77 1.10 -9.64
N GLU A 69 -1.47 1.03 -9.89
CA GLU A 69 -0.94 0.49 -11.15
C GLU A 69 -1.22 -1.00 -11.30
N VAL A 70 -1.04 -1.78 -10.22
CA VAL A 70 -1.09 -3.25 -10.30
C VAL A 70 -2.46 -3.83 -9.93
N ILE A 71 -3.38 -3.04 -9.36
CA ILE A 71 -4.67 -3.51 -8.83
C ILE A 71 -5.48 -4.30 -9.84
N THR A 72 -5.66 -3.79 -11.07
CA THR A 72 -6.47 -4.46 -12.10
C THR A 72 -5.88 -5.81 -12.49
N VAL A 73 -4.56 -5.86 -12.70
CA VAL A 73 -3.84 -7.08 -13.06
C VAL A 73 -3.91 -8.11 -11.93
N GLN A 74 -3.72 -7.67 -10.68
CA GLN A 74 -3.76 -8.55 -9.52
C GLN A 74 -5.17 -9.10 -9.25
N LEU A 75 -6.21 -8.27 -9.41
CA LEU A 75 -7.59 -8.71 -9.25
C LEU A 75 -8.02 -9.71 -10.35
N ASP A 76 -7.58 -9.49 -11.59
CA ASP A 76 -7.83 -10.42 -12.71
C ASP A 76 -7.21 -11.79 -12.44
N GLN A 77 -5.94 -11.81 -12.00
CA GLN A 77 -5.23 -13.04 -11.64
C GLN A 77 -5.93 -13.81 -10.51
N GLN A 78 -6.63 -13.10 -9.62
CA GLN A 78 -7.40 -13.69 -8.53
C GLN A 78 -8.83 -14.04 -8.93
N GLY A 79 -9.24 -13.86 -10.18
CA GLY A 79 -10.57 -14.21 -10.69
C GLY A 79 -11.69 -13.31 -10.16
N VAL A 80 -11.39 -12.03 -9.91
CA VAL A 80 -12.39 -11.02 -9.57
C VAL A 80 -12.93 -10.38 -10.86
N ALA A 81 -14.22 -10.06 -10.90
CA ALA A 81 -14.82 -9.42 -12.07
C ALA A 81 -14.19 -8.04 -12.34
N MET A 82 -13.81 -7.82 -13.61
CA MET A 82 -13.23 -6.55 -14.12
C MET A 82 -14.11 -5.32 -13.91
N ASP A 83 -15.42 -5.48 -13.67
CA ASP A 83 -16.36 -4.37 -13.46
C ASP A 83 -16.37 -3.85 -12.01
N THR A 84 -15.47 -4.33 -11.15
CA THR A 84 -15.39 -3.84 -9.76
C THR A 84 -14.81 -2.42 -9.75
N PRO A 85 -15.55 -1.40 -9.29
CA PRO A 85 -15.05 -0.05 -9.31
C PRO A 85 -14.00 0.19 -8.22
N VAL A 86 -12.97 0.93 -8.59
CA VAL A 86 -11.93 1.43 -7.69
C VAL A 86 -12.12 2.94 -7.53
N TYR A 87 -12.22 3.38 -6.28
CA TYR A 87 -12.46 4.77 -5.92
C TYR A 87 -11.27 5.33 -5.16
N PHE A 88 -10.87 6.56 -5.46
CA PHE A 88 -9.87 7.31 -4.69
C PHE A 88 -10.48 8.64 -4.23
N ILE A 89 -10.75 8.73 -2.92
CA ILE A 89 -11.39 9.90 -2.31
C ILE A 89 -10.38 10.63 -1.42
N SER A 90 -10.01 11.85 -1.83
CA SER A 90 -9.15 12.75 -1.07
C SER A 90 -9.28 14.17 -1.61
N PRO A 91 -9.22 15.22 -0.77
CA PRO A 91 -9.29 16.61 -1.24
C PRO A 91 -8.14 17.00 -2.16
N VAL A 92 -7.07 16.19 -2.19
CA VAL A 92 -5.93 16.36 -3.08
C VAL A 92 -5.85 15.26 -4.14
N ALA A 93 -6.87 14.40 -4.29
CA ALA A 93 -6.78 13.22 -5.14
C ALA A 93 -6.52 13.58 -6.62
N GLU A 94 -7.30 14.52 -7.16
CA GLU A 94 -7.20 14.98 -8.54
C GLU A 94 -5.87 15.67 -8.82
N SER A 95 -5.47 16.61 -7.96
CA SER A 95 -4.19 17.30 -8.09
C SER A 95 -3.01 16.35 -7.94
N SER A 96 -3.08 15.40 -7.01
CA SER A 96 -2.03 14.39 -6.78
C SER A 96 -1.81 13.52 -8.02
N ILE A 97 -2.87 13.02 -8.64
CA ILE A 97 -2.78 12.25 -9.89
C ILE A 97 -2.29 13.15 -11.05
N ALA A 98 -2.78 14.39 -11.15
CA ALA A 98 -2.31 15.33 -12.16
C ALA A 98 -0.79 15.60 -12.03
N PHE A 99 -0.26 15.68 -10.80
CA PHE A 99 1.19 15.80 -10.56
C PHE A 99 1.98 14.61 -11.14
N SER A 100 1.43 13.39 -11.03
CA SER A 100 2.07 12.21 -11.62
C SER A 100 2.12 12.24 -13.16
N ASN A 101 1.19 12.96 -13.79
CA ASN A 101 1.13 13.11 -15.25
C ASN A 101 2.12 14.16 -15.77
N ILE A 102 2.36 15.23 -14.99
CA ILE A 102 3.21 16.35 -15.42
C ILE A 102 4.69 16.18 -15.08
N CYS A 103 5.02 15.29 -14.15
CA CYS A 103 6.40 15.01 -13.73
C CYS A 103 6.80 13.55 -14.00
N PRO A 104 6.67 13.05 -15.24
CA PRO A 104 6.99 11.67 -15.56
C PRO A 104 8.47 11.34 -15.40
N GLU A 105 9.36 12.35 -15.40
CA GLU A 105 10.82 12.16 -15.29
C GLU A 105 11.23 11.53 -13.96
N TRP A 106 10.36 11.62 -12.95
CA TRP A 106 10.56 11.06 -11.62
C TRP A 106 9.94 9.67 -11.45
N LEU A 107 9.34 9.12 -12.51
CA LEU A 107 8.77 7.77 -12.53
C LEU A 107 9.80 6.76 -13.08
N SER A 108 9.48 5.47 -13.00
CA SER A 108 10.31 4.41 -13.58
C SER A 108 10.53 4.60 -15.08
N ASP A 109 11.64 4.09 -15.63
CA ASP A 109 11.95 4.17 -17.06
C ASP A 109 10.78 3.70 -17.95
N LYS A 110 10.06 2.66 -17.51
CA LYS A 110 8.87 2.16 -18.19
C LYS A 110 7.78 3.24 -18.29
N LYS A 111 7.56 4.02 -17.24
CA LYS A 111 6.55 5.10 -17.19
C LYS A 111 7.04 6.39 -17.84
N GLN A 112 8.34 6.70 -17.78
CA GLN A 112 8.92 7.81 -18.55
C GLN A 112 8.64 7.64 -20.05
N ASN A 113 8.76 6.41 -20.56
CA ASN A 113 8.42 6.09 -21.95
C ASN A 113 6.92 6.25 -22.27
N MET A 114 6.03 6.14 -21.27
CA MET A 114 4.59 6.35 -21.43
C MET A 114 4.21 7.83 -21.53
N ALA A 115 5.08 8.76 -21.11
CA ALA A 115 4.82 10.20 -21.20
C ALA A 115 4.65 10.71 -22.64
N TYR A 116 5.20 9.99 -23.61
CA TYR A 116 5.05 10.29 -25.03
C TYR A 116 3.72 9.82 -25.61
N PHE A 117 2.92 9.07 -24.85
CA PHE A 117 1.59 8.62 -25.22
C PHE A 117 0.53 9.43 -24.47
N PRO A 118 -0.60 9.80 -25.12
CA PRO A 118 -1.68 10.55 -24.48
C PRO A 118 -2.57 9.66 -23.60
N GLU A 119 -1.99 8.69 -22.90
CA GLU A 119 -2.70 7.77 -22.01
C GLU A 119 -2.48 8.16 -20.54
N GLU A 120 -3.56 8.24 -19.77
CA GLU A 120 -3.45 8.48 -18.33
C GLU A 120 -2.84 7.26 -17.62
N PRO A 121 -1.86 7.46 -16.72
CA PRO A 121 -1.17 6.36 -16.04
C PRO A 121 -2.08 5.55 -15.10
N PHE A 122 -3.25 6.08 -14.73
CA PHE A 122 -4.19 5.45 -13.80
C PHE A 122 -5.63 5.43 -14.35
N THR A 123 -5.87 4.69 -15.43
CA THR A 123 -7.17 4.63 -16.13
C THR A 123 -8.33 4.02 -15.33
N HIS A 124 -8.05 3.37 -14.20
CA HIS A 124 -8.98 2.47 -13.52
C HIS A 124 -9.56 3.01 -12.21
N ALA A 125 -9.07 4.15 -11.72
CA ALA A 125 -9.51 4.73 -10.46
C ALA A 125 -10.40 5.95 -10.71
N TYR A 126 -11.64 5.89 -10.22
CA TYR A 126 -12.51 7.06 -10.17
C TYR A 126 -12.07 7.97 -9.02
N VAL A 127 -11.63 9.17 -9.38
CA VAL A 127 -11.04 10.13 -8.46
C VAL A 127 -12.09 11.13 -8.01
N PHE A 128 -12.18 11.37 -6.70
CA PHE A 128 -13.11 12.33 -6.12
C PHE A 128 -12.45 13.18 -5.03
N GLU A 129 -12.75 14.48 -5.02
CA GLU A 129 -12.21 15.38 -4.00
C GLU A 129 -12.82 15.15 -2.61
N SER A 130 -14.12 14.88 -2.53
CA SER A 130 -14.80 14.72 -1.24
C SER A 130 -16.17 14.07 -1.34
N LEU A 131 -16.64 13.54 -0.21
CA LEU A 131 -17.99 12.99 -0.07
C LEU A 131 -19.04 14.11 0.15
N HIS A 132 -19.33 14.88 -0.91
CA HIS A 132 -20.50 15.75 -0.91
C HIS A 132 -21.73 15.00 -1.45
N GLY A 133 -22.77 14.93 -0.61
CA GLY A 133 -24.15 14.50 -0.92
C GLY A 133 -24.28 13.34 -1.93
N ALA A 134 -24.39 13.70 -3.22
CA ALA A 134 -24.64 12.79 -4.34
C ALA A 134 -23.60 11.67 -4.49
N LEU A 135 -22.36 11.87 -4.05
CA LEU A 135 -21.30 10.88 -4.20
C LEU A 135 -21.58 9.58 -3.45
N CYS A 136 -22.20 9.68 -2.26
CA CYS A 136 -22.50 8.51 -1.43
C CYS A 136 -23.54 7.58 -2.08
N HIS A 137 -24.40 8.13 -2.96
CA HIS A 137 -25.37 7.36 -3.75
C HIS A 137 -24.79 6.81 -5.06
N GLN A 138 -23.64 7.32 -5.49
CA GLN A 138 -22.95 6.87 -6.71
C GLN A 138 -21.94 5.75 -6.44
N LEU A 139 -21.55 5.54 -5.18
CA LEU A 139 -20.67 4.45 -4.79
C LEU A 139 -21.38 3.11 -4.92
N LYS A 140 -20.99 2.35 -5.94
CA LYS A 140 -21.46 0.97 -6.12
C LYS A 140 -20.72 0.07 -5.14
N SER A 141 -21.42 -0.92 -4.58
CA SER A 141 -20.83 -2.00 -3.78
C SER A 141 -21.08 -3.33 -4.48
N PRO A 142 -20.10 -4.26 -4.53
CA PRO A 142 -18.79 -4.21 -3.88
C PRO A 142 -17.81 -3.27 -4.61
N CYS A 143 -16.91 -2.62 -3.87
CA CYS A 143 -15.89 -1.73 -4.43
C CYS A 143 -14.61 -1.72 -3.60
N ILE A 144 -13.54 -1.19 -4.21
CA ILE A 144 -12.30 -0.86 -3.50
C ILE A 144 -12.24 0.65 -3.35
N LEU A 145 -11.98 1.10 -2.13
CA LEU A 145 -11.97 2.51 -1.81
C LEU A 145 -10.67 2.89 -1.10
N PHE A 146 -9.88 3.73 -1.76
CA PHE A 146 -8.73 4.43 -1.19
C PHE A 146 -9.15 5.77 -0.60
N THR A 147 -8.76 6.02 0.64
CA THR A 147 -9.07 7.28 1.36
C THR A 147 -7.86 7.75 2.16
N GLY A 148 -7.72 9.05 2.37
CA GLY A 148 -6.87 9.58 3.45
C GLY A 148 -7.59 9.50 4.80
N HIS A 149 -6.92 9.29 5.95
CA HIS A 149 -5.49 9.12 6.28
C HIS A 149 -5.30 7.83 7.12
N PRO A 150 -4.15 7.10 7.05
CA PRO A 150 -3.93 5.80 7.72
C PRO A 150 -4.16 5.78 9.23
N SER A 151 -4.07 6.94 9.88
CA SER A 151 -4.32 7.10 11.33
C SER A 151 -5.71 6.66 11.81
N LEU A 152 -6.72 6.58 10.94
CA LEU A 152 -8.12 6.36 11.33
C LEU A 152 -8.61 7.33 12.42
N ARG A 153 -8.19 8.60 12.38
CA ARG A 153 -8.63 9.65 13.31
C ARG A 153 -9.35 10.80 12.63
N PHE A 154 -9.08 11.01 11.35
CA PHE A 154 -9.67 12.05 10.55
C PHE A 154 -9.73 11.60 9.08
N GLY A 155 -10.41 12.40 8.25
CA GLY A 155 -10.62 12.09 6.85
C GLY A 155 -11.78 11.11 6.63
N GLU A 156 -11.98 10.74 5.37
CA GLU A 156 -13.14 9.96 4.95
C GLU A 156 -13.10 8.51 5.43
N ALA A 157 -11.92 8.00 5.79
CA ALA A 157 -11.77 6.67 6.37
C ALA A 157 -12.65 6.46 7.61
N VAL A 158 -12.76 7.46 8.49
CA VAL A 158 -13.58 7.40 9.70
C VAL A 158 -15.06 7.29 9.35
N ARG A 159 -15.52 8.10 8.38
CA ARG A 159 -16.91 8.10 7.91
C ARG A 159 -17.28 6.77 7.25
N PHE A 160 -16.38 6.17 6.47
CA PHE A 160 -16.63 4.84 5.91
C PHE A 160 -16.61 3.73 6.96
N LEU A 161 -15.81 3.86 8.03
CA LEU A 161 -15.90 2.92 9.15
C LEU A 161 -17.26 3.00 9.86
N GLU A 162 -17.88 4.18 9.95
CA GLU A 162 -19.24 4.31 10.48
C GLU A 162 -20.28 3.66 9.56
N LEU A 163 -20.15 3.83 8.23
CA LEU A 163 -21.08 3.30 7.24
C LEU A 163 -20.93 1.78 7.01
N TRP A 164 -19.69 1.28 6.97
CA TRP A 164 -19.36 -0.09 6.58
C TRP A 164 -18.97 -0.99 7.76
N GLY A 165 -18.76 -0.39 8.93
CA GLY A 165 -18.27 -1.04 10.15
C GLY A 165 -19.10 -2.22 10.63
N ASN A 166 -20.43 -2.13 10.51
CA ASN A 166 -21.33 -3.17 11.00
C ASN A 166 -21.46 -4.38 10.06
N ASN A 167 -20.82 -4.36 8.89
CA ASN A 167 -20.89 -5.45 7.93
C ASN A 167 -19.58 -6.28 7.91
N PRO A 168 -19.59 -7.55 8.36
CA PRO A 168 -18.40 -8.39 8.41
C PRO A 168 -17.88 -8.84 7.03
N ARG A 169 -18.67 -8.63 5.98
CA ARG A 169 -18.21 -8.89 4.60
C ARG A 169 -17.14 -7.88 4.21
N ASN A 170 -17.27 -6.64 4.66
CA ASN A 170 -16.34 -5.57 4.37
C ASN A 170 -15.00 -5.80 5.09
N ALA A 171 -13.96 -5.18 4.56
CA ALA A 171 -12.63 -5.22 5.16
C ALA A 171 -11.98 -3.84 5.16
N VAL A 172 -11.24 -3.54 6.22
CA VAL A 172 -10.28 -2.43 6.25
C VAL A 172 -8.87 -3.01 6.22
N ILE A 173 -8.01 -2.50 5.33
CA ILE A 173 -6.64 -2.97 5.19
C ILE A 173 -5.71 -1.79 5.44
N ILE A 174 -4.86 -1.89 6.45
CA ILE A 174 -3.85 -0.88 6.79
C ILE A 174 -2.50 -1.36 6.27
N THR A 175 -1.83 -0.50 5.51
CA THR A 175 -0.54 -0.80 4.87
C THR A 175 0.59 0.09 5.35
N ASP A 176 0.31 1.15 6.11
CA ASP A 176 1.34 2.06 6.59
C ASP A 176 2.02 1.50 7.85
N PRO A 177 3.34 1.22 7.84
CA PRO A 177 4.06 0.67 8.99
C PRO A 177 4.01 1.58 10.23
N ASP A 178 3.87 2.89 10.05
CA ASP A 178 3.86 3.86 11.15
C ASP A 178 2.50 3.89 11.88
N TYR A 179 1.48 3.22 11.32
CA TYR A 179 0.12 3.13 11.86
C TYR A 179 -0.30 1.67 12.09
N PRO A 180 0.35 0.95 13.04
CA PRO A 180 0.02 -0.44 13.30
C PRO A 180 -1.41 -0.57 13.83
N LEU A 181 -2.10 -1.62 13.40
CA LEU A 181 -3.53 -1.83 13.66
C LEU A 181 -3.89 -1.76 15.16
N LYS A 182 -3.02 -2.30 16.03
CA LYS A 182 -3.19 -2.26 17.50
C LYS A 182 -3.37 -0.85 18.06
N ASP A 183 -2.73 0.15 17.46
CA ASP A 183 -2.67 1.52 18.00
C ASP A 183 -3.78 2.39 17.40
N VAL A 184 -4.11 2.17 16.11
CA VAL A 184 -5.12 2.96 15.40
C VAL A 184 -6.53 2.39 15.52
N TYR A 185 -6.70 1.07 15.60
CA TYR A 185 -8.02 0.44 15.49
C TYR A 185 -8.82 0.38 16.81
N GLY A 186 -8.23 0.79 17.94
CA GLY A 186 -8.86 0.76 19.27
C GLY A 186 -10.33 1.23 19.32
N PRO A 187 -10.69 2.42 18.77
CA PRO A 187 -12.07 2.91 18.78
C PRO A 187 -13.07 2.06 18.00
N TYR A 188 -12.60 1.22 17.08
CA TYR A 188 -13.38 0.48 16.11
C TYR A 188 -13.48 -1.02 16.43
N GLN A 189 -12.92 -1.47 17.55
CA GLN A 189 -12.88 -2.89 17.94
C GLN A 189 -14.26 -3.55 18.06
N ASN A 190 -15.31 -2.77 18.33
CA ASN A 190 -16.69 -3.26 18.43
C ASN A 190 -17.38 -3.42 17.06
N LEU A 191 -16.76 -2.96 15.98
CA LEU A 191 -17.30 -3.08 14.63
C LEU A 191 -17.07 -4.51 14.09
N ALA A 192 -18.01 -4.99 13.28
CA ALA A 192 -17.93 -6.32 12.67
C ALA A 192 -16.98 -6.39 11.46
N ILE A 193 -16.59 -5.24 10.91
CA ILE A 193 -15.68 -5.13 9.77
C ILE A 193 -14.35 -5.80 10.08
N ARG A 194 -13.83 -6.58 9.13
CA ARG A 194 -12.57 -7.29 9.32
C ARG A 194 -11.40 -6.32 9.10
N ALA A 195 -10.47 -6.26 10.04
CA ALA A 195 -9.31 -5.39 9.94
C ALA A 195 -8.02 -6.20 9.71
N PHE A 196 -7.21 -5.77 8.75
CA PHE A 196 -5.96 -6.41 8.36
C PHE A 196 -4.80 -5.42 8.38
N PHE A 197 -3.60 -5.91 8.66
CA PHE A 197 -2.37 -5.12 8.67
C PHE A 197 -1.29 -5.82 7.85
N TYR A 198 -0.89 -5.19 6.75
CA TYR A 198 0.16 -5.67 5.84
C TYR A 198 1.09 -4.50 5.50
N PRO A 199 2.09 -4.22 6.36
CA PRO A 199 2.92 -3.04 6.21
C PRO A 199 3.73 -3.10 4.91
N ILE A 200 3.63 -2.06 4.10
CA ILE A 200 4.43 -1.88 2.88
C ILE A 200 5.39 -0.73 3.15
N ASP A 201 6.59 -1.07 3.60
CA ASP A 201 7.67 -0.10 3.81
C ASP A 201 8.60 -0.12 2.61
N THR A 202 8.75 1.03 1.93
CA THR A 202 9.69 1.23 0.83
C THR A 202 10.91 2.03 1.25
N ARG A 203 10.99 2.42 2.53
CA ARG A 203 12.13 3.17 3.09
C ARG A 203 13.36 2.27 3.16
N LEU A 204 14.51 2.91 3.33
CA LEU A 204 15.81 2.26 3.51
C LEU A 204 15.83 1.48 4.83
N ASP A 205 16.16 0.20 4.75
CA ASP A 205 16.51 -0.61 5.92
C ASP A 205 18.02 -0.53 6.19
N TYR A 206 18.43 -0.85 7.42
CA TYR A 206 19.85 -0.89 7.82
C TYR A 206 20.67 -1.83 6.96
N SER A 207 20.07 -2.95 6.53
CA SER A 207 20.69 -3.90 5.60
C SER A 207 21.01 -3.29 4.22
N GLN A 208 20.38 -2.17 3.86
CA GLN A 208 20.57 -1.49 2.59
C GLN A 208 21.49 -0.26 2.72
N LEU A 209 21.80 0.16 3.95
CA LEU A 209 22.60 1.33 4.23
C LEU A 209 24.07 1.07 3.85
N ASN A 210 24.73 2.07 3.28
CA ASN A 210 26.16 1.96 2.99
C ASN A 210 26.93 2.06 4.32
N PRO A 211 27.75 1.05 4.68
CA PRO A 211 28.51 1.06 5.93
C PRO A 211 29.41 2.30 6.09
N SER A 212 29.85 2.90 4.98
CA SER A 212 30.68 4.11 5.01
C SER A 212 29.95 5.36 5.51
N ILE A 213 28.62 5.37 5.54
CA ILE A 213 27.81 6.52 5.97
C ILE A 213 27.59 6.52 7.49
N MET A 214 27.54 5.33 8.11
CA MET A 214 27.42 5.17 9.57
C MET A 214 28.40 4.08 10.05
N PRO A 215 29.69 4.42 10.22
CA PRO A 215 30.73 3.45 10.56
C PRO A 215 30.67 2.95 12.02
N ASP A 216 29.93 3.63 12.90
CA ASP A 216 29.91 3.37 14.35
C ASP A 216 28.63 2.67 14.85
N LEU A 217 27.87 2.01 13.96
CA LEU A 217 26.62 1.30 14.28
C LEU A 217 26.72 -0.21 14.06
#